data_AF-A0A9E3E1Q9-F1
#
_entry.id   AF-A0A9E3E1Q9-F1
#
_cell.length_a   1.000
_cell.length_b   1.000
_cell.length_c   1.000
_cell.angle_alpha   90.00
_cell.angle_beta   90.00
_cell.angle_gamma   90.00
#
_symmetry.space_group_name_H-M   'P 1'
#
loop_
_entity.id
_entity.type
_entity.pdbx_description
1 polymer ?
#
loop_
_entity_poly.entity_id
_entity_poly.type
_entity_poly.pdbx_seq_one_letter_code
_entity_poly.pdbx_strand_id
1 'polypeptide(L)'
;MTTPLKYRSQTEQVKYRSQTEQVKYRSQTGQVIGSRRGRGSRVLLLGGAALAGLLLLGLLAVPFLIGTSTFFATGAGCSGQQTGTAGQPPGGPRARSIPAPYLYWYQRVGQQYGVPWTILAGIGTVESDNGQTTLPGVHSGSNAFGAAGPMQIGIGGAATNVWGGAPVHPASEAVNGVAADEDGDGIASVYDPADAIAGTAKYLLANQVQTSPSAAIFAYNHLQSYVQSVLYWAGVYAGGNFSVVSVQLAQASSAAGCAATAGLTAMINAPDHAVATAIAYAEQQLGKPYEWGGTGPDAFDCSGLVMMAYRAAGIAIARTSQQQWATEPQVPPSQVEPGDLVFFAGADGTPTSPGHVGLVIGHGQMIEAYATGFPIRIASYLGRDPVGFTRPWATPATGTVG
;
A
#
# COMPACT_ATOMS: atom_id res chain seq x y z
N MET A 1 46.95 -14.33 -47.68
CA MET A 1 48.09 -14.55 -46.77
C MET A 1 47.94 -13.53 -45.66
N THR A 2 47.76 -13.80 -44.37
CA THR A 2 47.66 -15.02 -43.56
C THR A 2 47.11 -14.55 -42.20
N THR A 3 45.87 -14.95 -41.87
CA THR A 3 45.35 -15.58 -40.63
C THR A 3 45.91 -15.25 -39.21
N PRO A 4 45.20 -15.60 -38.10
CA PRO A 4 44.74 -14.67 -37.07
C PRO A 4 45.18 -15.08 -35.64
N LEU A 5 44.62 -14.48 -34.58
CA LEU A 5 44.59 -15.11 -33.25
C LEU A 5 43.15 -15.31 -32.76
N LYS A 6 42.85 -16.59 -32.51
CA LYS A 6 41.64 -17.18 -31.97
C LYS A 6 41.60 -17.09 -30.44
N TYR A 7 40.40 -16.86 -29.92
CA TYR A 7 39.68 -17.63 -28.88
C TYR A 7 40.49 -18.44 -27.85
N ARG A 8 40.24 -18.19 -26.55
CA ARG A 8 40.22 -19.24 -25.52
C ARG A 8 39.15 -18.95 -24.47
N SER A 9 38.38 -20.00 -24.15
CA SER A 9 37.15 -20.03 -23.38
C SER A 9 37.34 -20.15 -21.86
N GLN A 10 36.25 -19.89 -21.14
CA GLN A 10 35.97 -20.12 -19.72
C GLN A 10 36.44 -21.50 -19.20
N THR A 11 36.69 -21.54 -17.87
CA THR A 11 36.48 -22.63 -16.88
C THR A 11 37.74 -22.94 -16.06
N GLU A 12 37.93 -22.27 -14.92
CA GLU A 12 38.57 -22.79 -13.68
C GLU A 12 38.62 -21.68 -12.62
N GLN A 13 38.80 -22.06 -11.36
CA GLN A 13 38.89 -21.21 -10.15
C GLN A 13 37.57 -20.99 -9.38
N VAL A 14 36.90 -22.09 -9.06
CA VAL A 14 36.19 -22.23 -7.78
C VAL A 14 37.18 -22.76 -6.73
N LYS A 15 37.11 -22.19 -5.52
CA LYS A 15 37.73 -22.60 -4.24
C LYS A 15 39.24 -22.37 -4.08
N TYR A 16 39.61 -21.38 -3.25
CA TYR A 16 40.34 -21.59 -1.99
C TYR A 16 40.10 -20.41 -1.03
N ARG A 17 39.97 -20.74 0.26
CA ARG A 17 39.51 -19.93 1.39
C ARG A 17 40.72 -19.50 2.23
N SER A 18 40.72 -18.29 2.81
CA SER A 18 40.91 -18.00 4.25
C SER A 18 41.71 -16.72 4.60
N GLN A 19 41.03 -15.85 5.36
CA GLN A 19 41.46 -15.14 6.58
C GLN A 19 42.69 -14.22 6.57
N THR A 20 42.44 -12.90 6.67
CA THR A 20 42.78 -11.97 7.79
C THR A 20 42.32 -10.59 7.31
N GLU A 21 41.49 -9.82 8.01
CA GLU A 21 41.90 -8.98 9.15
C GLU A 21 40.65 -8.46 9.89
N GLN A 22 40.61 -8.65 11.21
CA GLN A 22 39.60 -8.11 12.12
C GLN A 22 40.29 -7.08 13.02
N VAL A 23 39.84 -5.83 12.98
CA VAL A 23 40.28 -4.76 13.88
C VAL A 23 39.44 -4.79 15.16
N LYS A 24 40.14 -5.00 16.28
CA LYS A 24 39.64 -5.12 17.66
C LYS A 24 39.20 -3.77 18.25
N TYR A 25 38.13 -3.80 19.05
CA TYR A 25 37.99 -2.97 20.25
C TYR A 25 38.23 -3.86 21.48
N ARG A 26 39.18 -3.49 22.35
CA ARG A 26 39.50 -4.21 23.60
C ARG A 26 39.14 -3.32 24.80
N SER A 27 38.30 -3.87 25.67
CA SER A 27 38.02 -3.41 27.03
C SER A 27 39.26 -3.48 27.92
N GLN A 28 39.50 -2.43 28.71
CA GLN A 28 40.52 -2.40 29.76
C GLN A 28 40.00 -3.09 31.04
N THR A 29 40.80 -4.00 31.59
CA THR A 29 40.75 -4.38 33.01
C THR A 29 42.18 -4.41 33.54
N GLY A 30 42.42 -3.68 34.64
CA GLY A 30 43.60 -3.79 35.48
C GLY A 30 43.21 -4.41 36.82
N GLN A 31 43.88 -5.50 37.18
CA GLN A 31 43.81 -6.20 38.47
C GLN A 31 44.47 -5.41 39.60
N VAL A 32 44.05 -5.60 40.86
CA VAL A 32 44.96 -5.79 42.03
C VAL A 32 44.30 -6.65 43.14
N ILE A 33 44.83 -7.87 43.33
CA ILE A 33 45.21 -8.61 44.57
C ILE A 33 44.24 -8.69 45.79
N GLY A 34 43.95 -9.94 46.22
CA GLY A 34 44.28 -10.35 47.60
C GLY A 34 43.21 -10.92 48.54
N SER A 35 43.36 -12.22 48.84
CA SER A 35 43.31 -12.82 50.20
C SER A 35 41.98 -13.31 50.84
N ARG A 36 42.00 -14.63 51.15
CA ARG A 36 41.52 -15.38 52.33
C ARG A 36 40.01 -15.56 52.65
N ARG A 37 39.57 -16.80 52.42
CA ARG A 37 39.04 -17.82 53.38
C ARG A 37 38.28 -17.32 54.62
N GLY A 38 37.00 -17.70 54.76
CA GLY A 38 36.31 -17.69 56.06
C GLY A 38 34.81 -18.02 56.00
N ARG A 39 34.41 -19.10 56.70
CA ARG A 39 33.03 -19.54 56.96
C ARG A 39 32.21 -18.50 57.72
N GLY A 40 30.88 -18.50 57.56
CA GLY A 40 29.97 -18.12 58.65
C GLY A 40 28.63 -17.50 58.25
N SER A 41 27.57 -18.30 58.44
CA SER A 41 26.27 -17.92 59.04
C SER A 41 25.39 -16.80 58.45
N ARG A 42 24.22 -17.26 57.95
CA ARG A 42 22.85 -16.78 58.24
C ARG A 42 22.63 -15.27 58.32
N VAL A 43 21.94 -14.73 57.31
CA VAL A 43 21.15 -13.49 57.43
C VAL A 43 19.74 -13.74 56.86
N LEU A 44 18.76 -13.23 57.59
CA LEU A 44 17.31 -13.38 57.41
C LEU A 44 16.82 -12.90 56.04
N LEU A 45 15.90 -13.68 55.45
CA LEU A 45 14.99 -13.21 54.40
C LEU A 45 13.75 -12.58 55.06
N LEU A 46 13.59 -11.28 54.90
CA LEU A 46 12.34 -10.54 55.08
C LEU A 46 11.98 -9.92 53.72
N GLY A 47 10.73 -10.05 53.30
CA GLY A 47 10.13 -9.14 52.32
C GLY A 47 9.33 -9.75 51.17
N GLY A 48 8.10 -10.17 51.47
CA GLY A 48 6.90 -9.80 50.68
C GLY A 48 6.72 -10.33 49.26
N ALA A 49 6.02 -11.45 49.13
CA ALA A 49 5.23 -11.79 47.95
C ALA A 49 3.80 -11.23 48.11
N ALA A 50 3.30 -10.51 47.10
CA ALA A 50 1.88 -10.20 46.91
C ALA A 50 1.52 -10.65 45.49
N LEU A 51 0.91 -11.83 45.34
CA LEU A 51 -0.53 -12.13 45.37
C LEU A 51 -1.17 -12.02 43.97
N ALA A 52 -1.15 -13.16 43.28
CA ALA A 52 -2.18 -13.55 42.33
C ALA A 52 -3.33 -14.23 43.10
N GLY A 53 -4.58 -14.04 42.65
CA GLY A 53 -5.64 -15.01 42.90
C GLY A 53 -7.03 -14.48 43.25
N LEU A 54 -7.92 -14.62 42.26
CA LEU A 54 -9.36 -14.96 42.35
C LEU A 54 -10.38 -13.85 42.67
N LEU A 55 -11.32 -13.65 41.73
CA LEU A 55 -12.75 -13.88 42.02
C LEU A 55 -13.58 -14.09 40.72
N LEU A 56 -14.15 -15.29 40.64
CA LEU A 56 -15.26 -15.73 39.78
C LEU A 56 -16.59 -15.19 40.33
N LEU A 57 -17.47 -14.65 39.48
CA LEU A 57 -18.94 -14.84 39.45
C LEU A 57 -19.61 -13.70 38.67
N GLY A 58 -20.35 -14.06 37.61
CA GLY A 58 -21.10 -13.09 36.80
C GLY A 58 -21.89 -13.75 35.67
N LEU A 59 -22.67 -14.77 36.02
CA LEU A 59 -23.65 -15.43 35.16
C LEU A 59 -24.84 -14.47 34.98
N LEU A 60 -25.05 -13.94 33.78
CA LEU A 60 -26.26 -13.18 33.44
C LEU A 60 -26.94 -13.80 32.22
N ALA A 61 -28.18 -14.21 32.48
CA ALA A 61 -29.08 -14.91 31.60
C ALA A 61 -29.43 -14.10 30.33
N VAL A 62 -29.50 -14.81 29.21
CA VAL A 62 -30.15 -14.34 27.98
C VAL A 62 -31.64 -14.67 28.10
N PRO A 63 -32.57 -13.69 28.14
CA PRO A 63 -33.97 -14.00 27.95
C PRO A 63 -34.27 -14.06 26.45
N PHE A 64 -34.60 -15.27 26.01
CA PHE A 64 -35.30 -15.57 24.77
C PHE A 64 -36.72 -14.99 24.89
N LEU A 65 -37.09 -13.99 24.08
CA LEU A 65 -38.46 -13.51 24.00
C LEU A 65 -38.96 -13.57 22.56
N ILE A 66 -39.82 -14.57 22.34
CA ILE A 66 -40.74 -14.69 21.22
C ILE A 66 -41.80 -13.59 21.40
N GLY A 67 -41.90 -12.67 20.44
CA GLY A 67 -42.94 -11.65 20.38
C GLY A 67 -43.66 -11.71 19.05
N THR A 68 -44.74 -12.48 19.00
CA THR A 68 -45.70 -12.45 17.91
C THR A 68 -46.68 -11.30 18.08
N SER A 69 -47.08 -10.73 16.95
CA SER A 69 -48.40 -10.14 16.64
C SER A 69 -48.52 -8.61 16.57
N THR A 70 -48.76 -8.21 15.31
CA THR A 70 -49.79 -7.26 14.83
C THR A 70 -49.64 -5.79 15.15
N PHE A 71 -49.24 -5.03 14.12
CA PHE A 71 -49.65 -3.63 13.95
C PHE A 71 -50.54 -3.50 12.72
N PHE A 72 -51.79 -3.10 12.95
CA PHE A 72 -52.61 -2.40 11.97
C PHE A 72 -52.50 -0.90 12.29
N ALA A 73 -52.02 -0.10 11.33
CA ALA A 73 -52.31 1.33 11.25
C ALA A 73 -52.15 1.78 9.79
N THR A 74 -53.29 2.12 9.20
CA THR A 74 -53.46 2.68 7.86
C THR A 74 -52.95 4.12 7.79
N GLY A 75 -52.13 4.43 6.79
CA GLY A 75 -51.75 5.81 6.45
C GLY A 75 -50.72 5.82 5.32
N ALA A 76 -51.09 6.40 4.18
CA ALA A 76 -50.37 6.35 2.91
C ALA A 76 -48.86 6.71 3.00
N GLY A 77 -48.01 5.77 2.59
CA GLY A 77 -46.58 5.96 2.40
C GLY A 77 -46.07 4.94 1.37
N CYS A 78 -45.42 5.41 0.32
CA CYS A 78 -44.95 4.57 -0.78
C CYS A 78 -44.05 3.45 -0.27
N SER A 79 -44.35 2.22 -0.68
CA SER A 79 -43.70 0.98 -0.29
C SER A 79 -42.23 0.94 -0.69
N GLY A 80 -41.37 0.63 0.28
CA GLY A 80 -39.98 0.23 0.07
C GLY A 80 -39.63 -0.88 1.06
N GLN A 81 -40.22 -2.04 0.88
CA GLN A 81 -39.83 -3.27 1.56
C GLN A 81 -38.55 -3.77 0.86
N GLN A 82 -37.36 -3.41 1.37
CA GLN A 82 -36.09 -3.92 0.83
C GLN A 82 -35.65 -5.18 1.57
N THR A 83 -36.19 -6.31 1.12
CA THR A 83 -35.41 -7.54 1.00
C THR A 83 -34.95 -7.61 -0.46
N GLY A 84 -33.73 -7.18 -0.75
CA GLY A 84 -33.21 -7.15 -2.12
C GLY A 84 -31.69 -6.96 -2.14
N THR A 85 -31.00 -7.79 -2.90
CA THR A 85 -29.59 -7.65 -3.30
C THR A 85 -29.23 -6.19 -3.56
N ALA A 86 -28.23 -5.65 -2.86
CA ALA A 86 -27.66 -4.36 -3.23
C ALA A 86 -27.19 -4.45 -4.69
N GLY A 87 -27.80 -3.66 -5.58
CA GLY A 87 -27.50 -3.70 -7.01
C GLY A 87 -26.03 -3.35 -7.28
N GLN A 88 -25.37 -4.11 -8.15
CA GLN A 88 -24.02 -3.83 -8.59
C GLN A 88 -23.95 -2.48 -9.33
N PRO A 89 -22.86 -1.69 -9.19
CA PRO A 89 -22.72 -0.44 -9.92
C PRO A 89 -22.81 -0.65 -11.44
N PRO A 90 -23.39 0.29 -12.20
CA PRO A 90 -23.40 0.16 -13.67
C PRO A 90 -21.98 0.30 -14.25
N GLY A 91 -21.74 -0.35 -15.39
CA GLY A 91 -20.51 -0.15 -16.17
C GLY A 91 -20.52 1.16 -16.95
N GLY A 92 -19.63 2.07 -16.60
CA GLY A 92 -19.37 3.30 -17.35
C GLY A 92 -18.54 3.05 -18.62
N PRO A 93 -18.39 4.06 -19.49
CA PRO A 93 -17.65 3.94 -20.75
C PRO A 93 -16.21 3.46 -20.58
N ARG A 94 -15.54 3.90 -19.49
CA ARG A 94 -14.16 3.52 -19.19
C ARG A 94 -14.01 2.08 -18.69
N ALA A 95 -15.09 1.39 -18.29
CA ALA A 95 -15.01 -0.04 -17.99
C ALA A 95 -14.49 -0.87 -19.18
N ARG A 96 -14.68 -0.38 -20.41
CA ARG A 96 -14.22 -1.03 -21.65
C ARG A 96 -12.70 -1.01 -21.83
N SER A 97 -11.96 -0.23 -21.04
CA SER A 97 -10.49 -0.27 -21.06
C SER A 97 -9.91 -1.41 -20.24
N ILE A 98 -10.72 -2.04 -19.37
CA ILE A 98 -10.32 -3.23 -18.65
C ILE A 98 -10.26 -4.39 -19.66
N PRO A 99 -9.20 -5.22 -19.65
CA PRO A 99 -9.15 -6.43 -20.48
C PRO A 99 -10.41 -7.28 -20.28
N ALA A 100 -11.01 -7.76 -21.38
CA ALA A 100 -12.31 -8.42 -21.34
C ALA A 100 -12.40 -9.60 -20.34
N PRO A 101 -11.38 -10.48 -20.20
CA PRO A 101 -11.41 -11.54 -19.18
C PRO A 101 -11.51 -11.00 -17.75
N TYR A 102 -10.79 -9.92 -17.44
CA TYR A 102 -10.81 -9.28 -16.13
C TYR A 102 -12.15 -8.61 -15.85
N LEU A 103 -12.69 -7.85 -16.81
CA LEU A 103 -13.99 -7.20 -16.65
C LEU A 103 -15.10 -8.22 -16.37
N TYR A 104 -15.09 -9.33 -17.10
CA TYR A 104 -16.02 -10.44 -16.89
C TYR A 104 -15.95 -10.95 -15.44
N TRP A 105 -14.74 -11.27 -14.97
CA TRP A 105 -14.55 -11.82 -13.62
C TRP A 105 -14.85 -10.81 -12.52
N TYR A 106 -14.49 -9.53 -12.67
CA TYR A 106 -14.88 -8.49 -11.73
C TYR A 106 -16.40 -8.44 -11.56
N GLN A 107 -17.14 -8.40 -12.67
CA GLN A 107 -18.61 -8.32 -12.64
C GLN A 107 -19.25 -9.57 -12.05
N ARG A 108 -18.79 -10.75 -12.46
CA ARG A 108 -19.30 -12.04 -11.99
C ARG A 108 -19.03 -12.24 -10.50
N VAL A 109 -17.77 -12.12 -10.08
CA VAL A 109 -17.36 -12.26 -8.67
C VAL A 109 -18.02 -11.18 -7.82
N GLY A 110 -18.04 -9.92 -8.28
CA GLY A 110 -18.68 -8.84 -7.56
C GLY A 110 -20.15 -9.14 -7.27
N GLN A 111 -20.89 -9.60 -8.28
CA GLN A 111 -22.28 -10.01 -8.14
C GLN A 111 -22.45 -11.20 -7.19
N GLN A 112 -21.60 -12.23 -7.30
CA GLN A 112 -21.64 -13.45 -6.51
C GLN A 112 -21.37 -13.20 -5.01
N TYR A 113 -20.35 -12.41 -4.71
CA TYR A 113 -19.90 -12.14 -3.35
C TYR A 113 -20.57 -10.91 -2.73
N GLY A 114 -21.34 -10.14 -3.50
CA GLY A 114 -21.93 -8.88 -3.02
C GLY A 114 -20.87 -7.82 -2.70
N VAL A 115 -19.76 -7.83 -3.44
CA VAL A 115 -18.72 -6.81 -3.42
C VAL A 115 -18.90 -5.95 -4.68
N PRO A 116 -18.85 -4.61 -4.62
CA PRO A 116 -18.94 -3.79 -5.83
C PRO A 116 -17.84 -4.19 -6.82
N TRP A 117 -18.20 -4.63 -8.03
CA TRP A 117 -17.21 -5.07 -9.03
C TRP A 117 -16.22 -3.96 -9.40
N THR A 118 -16.64 -2.70 -9.28
CA THR A 118 -15.79 -1.53 -9.50
C THR A 118 -14.69 -1.39 -8.44
N ILE A 119 -14.92 -1.83 -7.20
CA ILE A 119 -13.87 -1.89 -6.17
C ILE A 119 -12.85 -2.99 -6.52
N LEU A 120 -13.31 -4.17 -6.96
CA LEU A 120 -12.42 -5.24 -7.40
C LEU A 120 -11.58 -4.78 -8.60
N ALA A 121 -12.20 -4.12 -9.59
CA ALA A 121 -11.50 -3.54 -10.73
C ALA A 121 -10.53 -2.42 -10.33
N GLY A 122 -10.89 -1.60 -9.34
CA GLY A 122 -10.02 -0.56 -8.80
C GLY A 122 -8.75 -1.14 -8.17
N ILE A 123 -8.89 -2.19 -7.35
CA ILE A 123 -7.75 -2.93 -6.79
C ILE A 123 -6.88 -3.50 -7.92
N GLY A 124 -7.46 -4.26 -8.85
CA GLY A 124 -6.68 -4.86 -9.93
C GLY A 124 -5.98 -3.83 -10.83
N THR A 125 -6.57 -2.65 -11.00
CA THR A 125 -5.93 -1.54 -11.73
C THR A 125 -4.72 -1.01 -10.97
N VAL A 126 -4.83 -0.76 -9.66
CA VAL A 126 -3.72 -0.26 -8.84
C VAL A 126 -2.61 -1.30 -8.71
N GLU A 127 -2.97 -2.57 -8.54
CA GLU A 127 -2.01 -3.65 -8.27
C GLU A 127 -1.21 -4.08 -9.51
N SER A 128 -1.82 -4.08 -10.70
CA SER A 128 -1.16 -4.65 -11.88
C SER A 128 -1.64 -4.13 -13.24
N ASP A 129 -2.36 -3.01 -13.26
CA ASP A 129 -3.11 -2.55 -14.45
C ASP A 129 -3.99 -3.66 -15.05
N ASN A 130 -4.75 -4.33 -14.18
CA ASN A 130 -5.62 -5.46 -14.53
C ASN A 130 -4.84 -6.60 -15.21
N GLY A 131 -3.68 -6.94 -14.64
CA GLY A 131 -2.79 -8.01 -15.10
C GLY A 131 -1.98 -7.69 -16.34
N GLN A 132 -1.91 -6.43 -16.77
CA GLN A 132 -1.16 -6.05 -17.99
C GLN A 132 0.31 -5.72 -17.70
N THR A 133 0.65 -5.39 -16.46
CA THR A 133 2.04 -5.08 -16.09
C THR A 133 2.92 -6.33 -16.04
N THR A 134 4.20 -6.17 -16.36
CA THR A 134 5.23 -7.21 -16.19
C THR A 134 5.93 -7.13 -14.84
N LEU A 135 5.30 -6.52 -13.82
CA LEU A 135 5.90 -6.35 -12.51
C LEU A 135 6.12 -7.71 -11.82
N PRO A 136 7.14 -7.82 -10.94
CA PRO A 136 7.38 -9.04 -10.19
C PRO A 136 6.11 -9.53 -9.47
N GLY A 137 5.86 -10.83 -9.52
CA GLY A 137 4.70 -11.45 -8.87
C GLY A 137 3.41 -11.44 -9.68
N VAL A 138 3.24 -10.61 -10.71
CA VAL A 138 1.95 -10.51 -11.44
C VAL A 138 1.59 -11.80 -12.18
N HIS A 139 2.54 -12.37 -12.92
CA HIS A 139 2.32 -13.57 -13.73
C HIS A 139 3.02 -14.81 -13.17
N SER A 140 4.02 -14.64 -12.31
CA SER A 140 4.75 -15.72 -11.66
C SER A 140 5.60 -15.19 -10.50
N GLY A 141 5.97 -16.08 -9.58
CA GLY A 141 6.77 -15.75 -8.41
C GLY A 141 6.07 -14.78 -7.46
N SER A 142 6.85 -14.05 -6.67
CA SER A 142 6.33 -12.98 -5.82
C SER A 142 7.05 -11.67 -6.08
N ASN A 143 6.43 -10.57 -5.71
CA ASN A 143 7.14 -9.31 -5.52
C ASN A 143 8.07 -9.39 -4.29
N ALA A 144 8.82 -8.31 -4.02
CA ALA A 144 9.78 -8.24 -2.93
C ALA A 144 9.17 -8.43 -1.52
N PHE A 145 7.85 -8.25 -1.39
CA PHE A 145 7.11 -8.40 -0.14
C PHE A 145 6.46 -9.78 0.02
N GLY A 146 6.45 -10.61 -1.03
CA GLY A 146 5.81 -11.92 -1.00
C GLY A 146 4.36 -11.91 -1.47
N ALA A 147 3.96 -10.91 -2.26
CA ALA A 147 2.65 -10.88 -2.92
C ALA A 147 2.71 -11.37 -4.37
N ALA A 148 1.64 -11.99 -4.86
CA ALA A 148 1.60 -12.63 -6.17
C ALA A 148 0.22 -12.49 -6.85
N GLY A 149 0.20 -12.74 -8.15
CA GLY A 149 -0.99 -12.64 -8.98
C GLY A 149 -1.29 -11.23 -9.47
N PRO A 150 -2.28 -11.09 -10.37
CA PRO A 150 -2.74 -9.79 -10.85
C PRO A 150 -3.40 -8.95 -9.76
N MET A 151 -3.79 -9.56 -8.65
CA MET A 151 -4.33 -8.86 -7.49
C MET A 151 -3.29 -8.65 -6.38
N GLN A 152 -2.03 -9.09 -6.57
CA GLN A 152 -0.95 -8.99 -5.59
C GLN A 152 -1.38 -9.47 -4.18
N ILE A 153 -1.89 -10.69 -4.09
CA ILE A 153 -2.29 -11.31 -2.83
C ILE A 153 -1.04 -11.88 -2.12
N GLY A 154 -0.94 -11.69 -0.80
CA GLY A 154 0.15 -12.25 -0.01
C GLY A 154 0.17 -13.79 -0.05
N ILE A 155 1.30 -14.36 -0.49
CA ILE A 155 1.59 -15.81 -0.51
C ILE A 155 2.72 -16.18 0.48
N GLY A 156 3.20 -15.22 1.26
CA GLY A 156 4.29 -15.40 2.22
C GLY A 156 5.08 -14.11 2.46
N GLY A 157 6.23 -14.22 3.13
CA GLY A 157 7.11 -13.08 3.37
C GLY A 157 6.48 -11.98 4.22
N ALA A 158 6.78 -10.72 3.90
CA ALA A 158 6.27 -9.55 4.60
C ALA A 158 4.77 -9.30 4.35
N ALA A 159 4.25 -9.75 3.20
CA ALA A 159 2.84 -9.69 2.85
C ALA A 159 2.00 -10.76 3.59
N THR A 160 2.65 -11.68 4.31
CA THR A 160 2.04 -12.86 4.96
C THR A 160 1.37 -13.80 3.93
N ASN A 161 0.89 -14.97 4.36
CA ASN A 161 0.21 -15.91 3.47
C ASN A 161 -1.32 -15.76 3.58
N VAL A 162 -1.85 -14.67 3.04
CA VAL A 162 -3.29 -14.42 2.93
C VAL A 162 -3.98 -15.41 2.01
N TRP A 163 -3.27 -15.87 0.96
CA TRP A 163 -3.74 -16.91 0.05
C TRP A 163 -4.07 -18.22 0.78
N GLY A 164 -3.26 -18.57 1.78
CA GLY A 164 -3.51 -19.65 2.74
C GLY A 164 -2.89 -21.00 2.40
N GLY A 165 -2.32 -21.14 1.20
CA GLY A 165 -1.68 -22.36 0.70
C GLY A 165 -0.50 -22.03 -0.21
N ALA A 166 -0.08 -23.00 -1.02
CA ALA A 166 0.89 -22.74 -2.09
C ALA A 166 0.26 -21.82 -3.16
N PRO A 167 1.04 -21.01 -3.91
CA PRO A 167 0.49 -20.07 -4.90
C PRO A 167 -0.39 -20.75 -5.96
N VAL A 168 -0.10 -22.01 -6.27
CA VAL A 168 -0.90 -22.89 -7.12
C VAL A 168 -1.03 -24.22 -6.40
N HIS A 169 -2.26 -24.68 -6.18
CA HIS A 169 -2.54 -25.96 -5.52
C HIS A 169 -3.88 -26.54 -6.00
N PRO A 170 -4.14 -27.85 -5.83
CA PRO A 170 -5.44 -28.43 -6.15
C PRO A 170 -6.57 -27.76 -5.35
N ALA A 171 -7.68 -27.42 -6.01
CA ALA A 171 -8.83 -26.79 -5.36
C ALA A 171 -9.43 -27.63 -4.22
N SER A 172 -9.17 -28.95 -4.23
CA SER A 172 -9.57 -29.87 -3.17
C SER A 172 -8.77 -29.73 -1.87
N GLU A 173 -7.63 -29.02 -1.89
CA GLU A 173 -6.80 -28.82 -0.71
C GLU A 173 -7.44 -27.78 0.24
N ALA A 174 -7.59 -28.16 1.51
CA ALA A 174 -8.11 -27.27 2.53
C ALA A 174 -7.04 -26.25 2.96
N VAL A 175 -7.26 -24.98 2.64
CA VAL A 175 -6.37 -23.88 3.02
C VAL A 175 -6.97 -23.00 4.12
N ASN A 176 -6.09 -22.37 4.90
CA ASN A 176 -6.48 -21.31 5.83
C ASN A 176 -6.18 -19.94 5.22
N GLY A 177 -7.01 -19.53 4.26
CA GLY A 177 -6.87 -18.27 3.55
C GLY A 177 -7.93 -18.07 2.48
N VAL A 178 -7.64 -17.19 1.53
CA VAL A 178 -8.63 -16.74 0.54
C VAL A 178 -8.65 -17.53 -0.76
N ALA A 179 -7.76 -18.52 -0.96
CA ALA A 179 -7.72 -19.28 -2.21
C ALA A 179 -9.09 -19.80 -2.66
N ALA A 180 -9.32 -19.76 -3.96
CA ALA A 180 -10.56 -20.15 -4.62
C ALA A 180 -10.23 -20.76 -5.98
N ASP A 181 -11.14 -21.60 -6.47
CA ASP A 181 -11.21 -22.14 -7.83
C ASP A 181 -12.54 -21.62 -8.39
N GLU A 182 -12.50 -20.42 -8.99
CA GLU A 182 -13.70 -19.68 -9.39
C GLU A 182 -14.16 -20.06 -10.81
N ASP A 183 -13.24 -20.53 -11.65
CA ASP A 183 -13.57 -21.02 -13.00
C ASP A 183 -13.86 -22.52 -13.08
N GLY A 184 -13.57 -23.27 -12.01
CA GLY A 184 -13.92 -24.68 -11.84
C GLY A 184 -12.98 -25.64 -12.54
N ASP A 185 -11.73 -25.24 -12.81
CA ASP A 185 -10.73 -26.07 -13.47
C ASP A 185 -10.07 -27.11 -12.55
N GLY A 186 -10.36 -27.05 -11.24
CA GLY A 186 -9.84 -27.95 -10.21
C GLY A 186 -8.53 -27.49 -9.59
N ILE A 187 -8.02 -26.31 -9.96
CA ILE A 187 -6.79 -25.70 -9.46
C ILE A 187 -7.15 -24.34 -8.85
N ALA A 188 -6.61 -24.05 -7.67
CA ALA A 188 -6.62 -22.71 -7.12
C ALA A 188 -5.26 -22.06 -7.42
N SER A 189 -5.25 -21.03 -8.27
CA SER A 189 -4.05 -20.33 -8.72
C SER A 189 -4.11 -18.83 -8.44
N VAL A 190 -3.19 -18.32 -7.64
CA VAL A 190 -3.10 -16.87 -7.39
C VAL A 190 -2.80 -16.08 -8.67
N TYR A 191 -2.29 -16.72 -9.72
CA TYR A 191 -1.99 -16.08 -11.02
C TYR A 191 -3.15 -16.16 -12.01
N ASP A 192 -4.15 -17.01 -11.75
CA ASP A 192 -5.35 -17.06 -12.56
C ASP A 192 -6.27 -15.85 -12.21
N PRO A 193 -6.76 -15.08 -13.21
CA PRO A 193 -7.61 -13.93 -12.93
C PRO A 193 -8.91 -14.27 -12.19
N ALA A 194 -9.57 -15.38 -12.49
CA ALA A 194 -10.83 -15.77 -11.85
C ALA A 194 -10.60 -15.99 -10.35
N ASP A 195 -9.60 -16.81 -10.04
CA ASP A 195 -9.25 -17.22 -8.69
C ASP A 195 -8.71 -16.07 -7.84
N ALA A 196 -7.82 -15.25 -8.42
CA ALA A 196 -7.25 -14.09 -7.74
C ALA A 196 -8.34 -13.07 -7.41
N ILE A 197 -9.26 -12.79 -8.35
CA ILE A 197 -10.36 -11.84 -8.13
C ILE A 197 -11.32 -12.37 -7.06
N ALA A 198 -11.65 -13.67 -7.08
CA ALA A 198 -12.46 -14.31 -6.04
C ALA A 198 -11.77 -14.28 -4.67
N GLY A 199 -10.46 -14.53 -4.62
CA GLY A 199 -9.64 -14.42 -3.41
C GLY A 199 -9.67 -13.01 -2.82
N THR A 200 -9.50 -11.98 -3.63
CA THR A 200 -9.64 -10.58 -3.19
C THR A 200 -11.05 -10.28 -2.67
N ALA A 201 -12.10 -10.77 -3.34
CA ALA A 201 -13.47 -10.57 -2.86
C ALA A 201 -13.70 -11.23 -1.49
N LYS A 202 -13.20 -12.46 -1.27
CA LYS A 202 -13.25 -13.14 0.03
C LYS A 202 -12.51 -12.35 1.11
N TYR A 203 -11.33 -11.80 0.80
CA TYR A 203 -10.59 -10.95 1.72
C TYR A 203 -11.38 -9.70 2.13
N LEU A 204 -11.95 -9.00 1.15
CA LEU A 204 -12.71 -7.77 1.39
C LEU A 204 -13.97 -8.03 2.21
N LEU A 205 -14.66 -9.15 1.97
CA LEU A 205 -15.80 -9.58 2.77
C LEU A 205 -15.42 -9.85 4.22
N ALA A 206 -14.30 -10.54 4.46
CA ALA A 206 -13.79 -10.78 5.81
C ALA A 206 -13.48 -9.47 6.55
N ASN A 207 -13.15 -8.41 5.80
CA ASN A 207 -12.90 -7.06 6.32
C ASN A 207 -14.10 -6.12 6.18
N GLN A 208 -15.31 -6.66 6.06
CA GLN A 208 -16.57 -5.89 6.11
C GLN A 208 -16.74 -4.83 5.02
N VAL A 209 -16.27 -5.09 3.79
CA VAL A 209 -16.40 -4.16 2.66
C VAL A 209 -17.84 -3.69 2.38
N GLN A 210 -18.84 -4.47 2.77
CA GLN A 210 -20.26 -4.13 2.60
C GLN A 210 -20.72 -2.96 3.47
N THR A 211 -20.13 -2.79 4.65
CA THR A 211 -20.47 -1.72 5.61
C THR A 211 -19.37 -0.67 5.73
N SER A 212 -18.12 -1.08 5.52
CA SER A 212 -16.93 -0.25 5.68
C SER A 212 -15.95 -0.42 4.50
N PRO A 213 -16.34 -0.05 3.26
CA PRO A 213 -15.51 -0.27 2.07
C PRO A 213 -14.08 0.29 2.19
N SER A 214 -13.93 1.53 2.64
CA SER A 214 -12.62 2.16 2.81
C SER A 214 -11.75 1.45 3.84
N ALA A 215 -12.34 0.94 4.92
CA ALA A 215 -11.61 0.19 5.94
C ALA A 215 -11.17 -1.19 5.41
N ALA A 216 -12.00 -1.85 4.61
CA ALA A 216 -11.66 -3.11 3.97
C ALA A 216 -10.53 -2.96 2.95
N ILE A 217 -10.57 -1.90 2.14
CA ILE A 217 -9.48 -1.57 1.20
C ILE A 217 -8.22 -1.17 1.97
N PHE A 218 -8.35 -0.45 3.09
CA PHE A 218 -7.22 -0.13 3.95
C PHE A 218 -6.62 -1.38 4.59
N ALA A 219 -7.42 -2.39 4.97
CA ALA A 219 -6.89 -3.65 5.47
C ALA A 219 -6.04 -4.37 4.42
N TYR A 220 -6.37 -4.20 3.13
CA TYR A 220 -5.66 -4.84 2.02
C TYR A 220 -4.20 -4.38 1.86
N ASN A 221 -3.92 -3.07 1.98
CA ASN A 221 -2.60 -2.49 1.68
C ASN A 221 -2.05 -1.56 2.79
N HIS A 222 -2.88 -1.15 3.75
CA HIS A 222 -2.56 -0.27 4.89
C HIS A 222 -2.11 1.16 4.53
N LEU A 223 -2.27 1.58 3.27
CA LEU A 223 -2.04 2.96 2.85
C LEU A 223 -3.38 3.66 2.54
N GLN A 224 -3.57 4.86 3.10
CA GLN A 224 -4.74 5.67 2.76
C GLN A 224 -4.72 6.15 1.30
N SER A 225 -3.52 6.39 0.74
CA SER A 225 -3.33 6.69 -0.69
C SER A 225 -3.79 5.53 -1.59
N TYR A 226 -3.56 4.29 -1.18
CA TYR A 226 -4.07 3.10 -1.87
C TYR A 226 -5.60 3.06 -1.85
N VAL A 227 -6.22 3.33 -0.69
CA VAL A 227 -7.69 3.42 -0.58
C VAL A 227 -8.24 4.45 -1.56
N GLN A 228 -7.67 5.66 -1.58
CA GLN A 228 -8.10 6.72 -2.48
C GLN A 228 -7.96 6.33 -3.96
N SER A 229 -6.86 5.66 -4.32
CA SER A 229 -6.58 5.20 -5.68
C SER A 229 -7.60 4.16 -6.15
N VAL A 230 -7.90 3.18 -5.30
CA VAL A 230 -8.91 2.16 -5.57
C VAL A 230 -10.29 2.78 -5.74
N LEU A 231 -10.68 3.69 -4.84
CA LEU A 231 -11.98 4.36 -4.90
C LEU A 231 -12.11 5.27 -6.12
N TYR A 232 -11.03 5.92 -6.53
CA TYR A 232 -10.97 6.69 -7.78
C TYR A 232 -11.27 5.80 -8.99
N TRP A 233 -10.54 4.69 -9.15
CA TRP A 233 -10.74 3.78 -10.27
C TRP A 233 -12.12 3.14 -10.24
N ALA A 234 -12.64 2.82 -9.05
CA ALA A 234 -14.00 2.35 -8.89
C ALA A 234 -15.04 3.36 -9.42
N GLY A 235 -14.85 4.65 -9.12
CA GLY A 235 -15.68 5.73 -9.66
C GLY A 235 -15.56 5.91 -11.17
N VAL A 236 -14.34 5.81 -11.70
CA VAL A 236 -14.06 5.83 -13.14
C VAL A 236 -14.81 4.72 -13.87
N TYR A 237 -14.77 3.50 -13.36
CA TYR A 237 -15.43 2.35 -13.97
C TYR A 237 -16.95 2.36 -13.80
N ALA A 238 -17.47 3.00 -12.76
CA ALA A 238 -18.92 3.20 -12.59
C ALA A 238 -19.53 4.28 -13.51
N GLY A 239 -18.70 5.04 -14.22
CA GLY A 239 -19.17 6.16 -15.06
C GLY A 239 -19.29 7.50 -14.35
N GLY A 240 -18.49 7.74 -13.30
CA GLY A 240 -18.29 9.06 -12.69
C GLY A 240 -19.16 9.41 -11.49
N ASN A 241 -20.14 8.58 -11.14
CA ASN A 241 -21.06 8.80 -10.01
C ASN A 241 -21.07 7.64 -8.99
N PHE A 242 -19.93 7.00 -8.73
CA PHE A 242 -19.84 6.05 -7.61
C PHE A 242 -19.53 6.82 -6.32
N SER A 243 -20.55 7.00 -5.49
CA SER A 243 -20.34 7.31 -4.08
C SER A 243 -20.37 5.99 -3.33
N VAL A 244 -19.21 5.53 -2.86
CA VAL A 244 -19.19 4.44 -1.87
C VAL A 244 -19.62 5.10 -0.59
N VAL A 245 -20.88 4.90 -0.22
CA VAL A 245 -21.39 5.45 1.03
C VAL A 245 -20.62 4.77 2.16
N SER A 246 -19.55 5.41 2.62
CA SER A 246 -19.10 5.22 3.99
C SER A 246 -20.30 5.56 4.85
N VAL A 247 -20.68 4.66 5.77
CA VAL A 247 -21.55 5.07 6.88
C VAL A 247 -20.77 6.14 7.64
N GLN A 248 -21.01 7.39 7.27
CA GLN A 248 -20.60 8.54 8.04
C GLN A 248 -21.34 8.35 9.37
N LEU A 249 -20.60 8.15 10.47
CA LEU A 249 -21.19 8.31 11.79
C LEU A 249 -21.82 9.70 11.79
N ALA A 250 -23.15 9.74 11.80
CA ALA A 250 -23.92 10.95 11.66
C ALA A 250 -23.52 11.93 12.77
N GLN A 251 -22.89 13.05 12.40
CA GLN A 251 -23.23 14.29 13.07
C GLN A 251 -24.52 14.79 12.42
N ALA A 252 -25.59 14.75 13.20
CA ALA A 252 -26.89 15.25 12.81
C ALA A 252 -26.76 16.72 12.37
N SER A 253 -27.16 17.01 11.13
CA SER A 253 -27.55 18.35 10.69
C SER A 253 -28.52 18.19 9.53
N SER A 254 -29.70 18.75 9.72
CA SER A 254 -30.92 18.61 8.95
C SER A 254 -30.85 19.07 7.49
N ALA A 255 -31.73 18.45 6.69
CA ALA A 255 -31.95 18.65 5.27
C ALA A 255 -32.31 20.10 4.85
N ALA A 256 -31.72 20.52 3.72
CA ALA A 256 -32.25 21.42 2.69
C ALA A 256 -31.18 21.47 1.57
N GLY A 257 -31.42 21.35 0.27
CA GLY A 257 -32.58 21.18 -0.57
C GLY A 257 -32.07 20.99 -2.01
N CYS A 258 -32.89 20.41 -2.88
CA CYS A 258 -32.60 20.14 -4.28
C CYS A 258 -32.29 21.42 -5.09
N ALA A 259 -31.21 21.43 -5.88
CA ALA A 259 -31.12 21.91 -7.28
C ALA A 259 -29.67 22.27 -7.66
N ALA A 260 -29.14 21.61 -8.71
CA ALA A 260 -28.30 22.16 -9.79
C ALA A 260 -27.35 21.09 -10.36
N THR A 261 -27.84 20.33 -11.33
CA THR A 261 -27.04 19.59 -12.32
C THR A 261 -26.44 20.57 -13.32
N ALA A 262 -25.35 21.23 -12.96
CA ALA A 262 -24.44 21.91 -13.90
C ALA A 262 -23.12 22.20 -13.18
N GLY A 263 -22.06 21.41 -13.47
CA GLY A 263 -20.70 21.67 -12.95
C GLY A 263 -19.91 20.46 -12.49
N LEU A 264 -20.47 19.24 -12.50
CA LEU A 264 -19.83 18.07 -11.88
C LEU A 264 -18.70 17.40 -12.71
N THR A 265 -18.29 17.97 -13.84
CA THR A 265 -17.21 17.42 -14.68
C THR A 265 -15.84 18.03 -14.39
N ALA A 266 -15.76 19.08 -13.56
CA ALA A 266 -14.51 19.78 -13.22
C ALA A 266 -14.10 19.65 -11.74
N MET A 267 -14.82 18.86 -10.93
CA MET A 267 -14.70 18.85 -9.46
C MET A 267 -14.43 17.46 -8.85
N ILE A 268 -13.78 16.56 -9.60
CA ILE A 268 -13.11 15.39 -9.04
C ILE A 268 -11.63 15.55 -9.43
N ASN A 269 -10.87 16.16 -8.53
CA ASN A 269 -9.60 16.84 -8.79
C ASN A 269 -8.55 15.98 -9.53
N ALA A 270 -8.15 16.41 -10.72
CA ALA A 270 -6.93 15.96 -11.42
C ALA A 270 -5.66 15.85 -10.54
N PRO A 271 -5.49 16.64 -9.46
CA PRO A 271 -4.48 16.43 -8.41
C PRO A 271 -4.38 15.01 -7.83
N ASP A 272 -5.49 14.39 -7.44
CA ASP A 272 -5.46 13.11 -6.70
C ASP A 272 -4.95 11.95 -7.58
N HIS A 273 -5.31 11.97 -8.88
CA HIS A 273 -4.85 10.97 -9.85
C HIS A 273 -3.36 11.15 -10.18
N ALA A 274 -2.89 12.38 -10.32
CA ALA A 274 -1.49 12.65 -10.58
C ALA A 274 -0.61 12.21 -9.41
N VAL A 275 -1.03 12.53 -8.18
CA VAL A 275 -0.36 12.09 -6.95
C VAL A 275 -0.31 10.56 -6.85
N ALA A 276 -1.44 9.88 -7.06
CA ALA A 276 -1.50 8.42 -7.04
C ALA A 276 -0.58 7.78 -8.09
N THR A 277 -0.55 8.33 -9.30
CA THR A 277 0.31 7.86 -10.39
C THR A 277 1.79 8.02 -10.05
N ALA A 278 2.17 9.15 -9.45
CA ALA A 278 3.55 9.40 -9.04
C ALA A 278 3.99 8.42 -7.93
N ILE A 279 3.15 8.22 -6.90
CA ILE A 279 3.45 7.27 -5.83
C ILE A 279 3.58 5.85 -6.37
N ALA A 280 2.62 5.37 -7.17
CA ALA A 280 2.67 4.04 -7.76
C ALA A 280 3.91 3.85 -8.64
N TYR A 281 4.29 4.85 -9.44
CA TYR A 281 5.53 4.80 -10.20
C TYR A 281 6.75 4.64 -9.29
N ALA A 282 6.84 5.42 -8.20
CA ALA A 282 7.97 5.35 -7.28
C ALA A 282 8.03 4.01 -6.52
N GLU A 283 6.88 3.44 -6.15
CA GLU A 283 6.77 2.12 -5.50
C GLU A 283 7.29 1.00 -6.41
N GLN A 284 7.02 1.07 -7.72
CA GLN A 284 7.55 0.12 -8.70
C GLN A 284 9.09 0.13 -8.79
N GLN A 285 9.76 1.16 -8.28
CA GLN A 285 11.22 1.25 -8.31
C GLN A 285 11.88 0.70 -7.05
N LEU A 286 11.10 0.32 -6.02
CA LEU A 286 11.64 -0.24 -4.78
C LEU A 286 12.55 -1.44 -5.06
N GLY A 287 13.71 -1.47 -4.38
CA GLY A 287 14.72 -2.50 -4.54
C GLY A 287 15.76 -2.22 -5.64
N LYS A 288 15.49 -1.32 -6.60
CA LYS A 288 16.48 -0.96 -7.63
C LYS A 288 17.68 -0.22 -7.03
N PRO A 289 18.87 -0.32 -7.63
CA PRO A 289 20.05 0.36 -7.12
C PRO A 289 19.94 1.89 -7.26
N TYR A 290 20.59 2.60 -6.34
CA TYR A 290 20.94 4.00 -6.53
C TYR A 290 22.06 4.13 -7.58
N GLU A 291 21.90 5.08 -8.51
CA GLU A 291 22.94 5.49 -9.44
C GLU A 291 22.94 7.02 -9.55
N TRP A 292 24.10 7.65 -9.30
CA TRP A 292 24.25 9.10 -9.46
C TRP A 292 23.97 9.52 -10.90
N GLY A 293 23.05 10.45 -11.10
CA GLY A 293 22.59 10.86 -12.43
C GLY A 293 21.48 9.97 -13.00
N GLY A 294 21.14 8.86 -12.34
CA GLY A 294 20.17 7.87 -12.81
C GLY A 294 18.75 8.41 -12.96
N THR A 295 18.08 8.06 -14.07
CA THR A 295 16.69 8.43 -14.38
C THR A 295 15.87 7.23 -14.87
N GLY A 296 16.32 6.01 -14.54
CA GLY A 296 15.70 4.76 -14.94
C GLY A 296 16.15 4.23 -16.31
N PRO A 297 15.63 3.06 -16.73
CA PRO A 297 14.69 2.24 -15.95
C PRO A 297 15.38 1.39 -14.86
N ASP A 298 16.68 1.16 -14.95
CA ASP A 298 17.37 0.16 -14.12
C ASP A 298 17.87 0.70 -12.77
N ALA A 299 18.15 2.01 -12.70
CA ALA A 299 18.65 2.69 -11.51
C ALA A 299 18.22 4.17 -11.49
N PHE A 300 18.19 4.76 -10.30
CA PHE A 300 17.77 6.15 -10.12
C PHE A 300 18.64 6.87 -9.08
N ASP A 301 18.81 8.18 -9.21
CA ASP A 301 19.15 9.04 -8.07
C ASP A 301 17.89 9.65 -7.43
N CYS A 302 18.07 10.37 -6.32
CA CYS A 302 16.98 10.94 -5.53
C CYS A 302 16.02 11.79 -6.37
N SER A 303 16.57 12.80 -7.05
CA SER A 303 15.79 13.74 -7.85
C SER A 303 15.29 13.15 -9.16
N GLY A 304 16.02 12.19 -9.73
CA GLY A 304 15.64 11.44 -10.93
C GLY A 304 14.46 10.50 -10.69
N LEU A 305 14.40 9.85 -9.51
CA LEU A 305 13.26 9.02 -9.10
C LEU A 305 11.97 9.84 -9.06
N VAL A 306 11.97 10.95 -8.30
CA VAL A 306 10.76 11.77 -8.14
C VAL A 306 10.39 12.51 -9.43
N MET A 307 11.38 12.93 -10.23
CA MET A 307 11.14 13.52 -11.55
C MET A 307 10.42 12.54 -12.47
N MET A 308 10.86 11.29 -12.53
CA MET A 308 10.23 10.28 -13.37
C MET A 308 8.85 9.86 -12.85
N ALA A 309 8.68 9.82 -11.52
CA ALA A 309 7.38 9.60 -10.89
C ALA A 309 6.35 10.64 -11.31
N TYR A 310 6.68 11.92 -11.18
CA TYR A 310 5.80 13.00 -11.60
C TYR A 310 5.63 13.08 -13.12
N ARG A 311 6.67 12.75 -13.89
CA ARG A 311 6.55 12.64 -15.35
C ARG A 311 5.55 11.57 -15.77
N ALA A 312 5.52 10.42 -15.09
CA ALA A 312 4.51 9.38 -15.31
C ALA A 312 3.09 9.89 -15.00
N ALA A 313 2.97 10.79 -14.03
CA ALA A 313 1.74 11.50 -13.69
C ALA A 313 1.38 12.68 -14.62
N GLY A 314 2.17 12.93 -15.67
CA GLY A 314 1.97 14.05 -16.60
C GLY A 314 2.41 15.42 -16.08
N ILE A 315 3.14 15.46 -14.96
CA ILE A 315 3.65 16.69 -14.34
C ILE A 315 5.16 16.76 -14.56
N ALA A 316 5.61 17.82 -15.22
CA ALA A 316 7.03 18.06 -15.41
C ALA A 316 7.59 18.84 -14.21
N ILE A 317 8.52 18.22 -13.47
CA ILE A 317 9.33 18.91 -12.47
C ILE A 317 10.79 18.95 -12.89
N ALA A 318 11.57 19.83 -12.26
CA ALA A 318 12.98 19.98 -12.59
C ALA A 318 13.80 18.71 -12.30
N ARG A 319 14.95 18.56 -12.97
CA ARG A 319 15.81 17.36 -12.86
C ARG A 319 16.52 17.23 -11.52
N THR A 320 16.92 18.35 -10.92
CA THR A 320 17.80 18.37 -9.74
C THR A 320 17.00 18.73 -8.48
N SER A 321 17.39 18.20 -7.32
CA SER A 321 16.72 18.50 -6.05
C SER A 321 16.78 19.99 -5.71
N GLN A 322 17.86 20.67 -6.09
CA GLN A 322 18.04 22.10 -5.90
C GLN A 322 17.02 22.90 -6.72
N GLN A 323 16.79 22.51 -7.98
CA GLN A 323 15.81 23.18 -8.83
C GLN A 323 14.39 22.85 -8.39
N GLN A 324 14.09 21.59 -8.06
CA GLN A 324 12.78 21.20 -7.51
C GLN A 324 12.45 22.02 -6.25
N TRP A 325 13.42 22.20 -5.34
CA TRP A 325 13.25 23.06 -4.18
C TRP A 325 12.98 24.54 -4.55
N ALA A 326 13.67 25.04 -5.57
CA ALA A 326 13.58 26.44 -5.97
C ALA A 326 12.31 26.78 -6.78
N THR A 327 11.75 25.81 -7.52
CA THR A 327 10.65 26.06 -8.46
C THR A 327 9.30 25.57 -7.98
N GLU A 328 9.25 24.51 -7.17
CA GLU A 328 7.98 23.94 -6.72
C GLU A 328 7.37 24.74 -5.55
N PRO A 329 6.03 24.82 -5.46
CA PRO A 329 5.33 25.49 -4.36
C PRO A 329 5.70 24.90 -2.99
N GLN A 330 6.05 25.76 -2.05
CA GLN A 330 6.43 25.39 -0.69
C GLN A 330 5.21 24.98 0.16
N VAL A 331 5.37 23.95 0.98
CA VAL A 331 4.32 23.41 1.86
C VAL A 331 4.72 23.56 3.33
N PRO A 332 3.87 24.17 4.18
CA PRO A 332 4.09 24.17 5.62
C PRO A 332 4.13 22.73 6.18
N PRO A 333 5.01 22.39 7.13
CA PRO A 333 5.08 21.04 7.70
C PRO A 333 3.74 20.50 8.26
N SER A 334 2.84 21.38 8.67
CA SER A 334 1.50 21.02 9.16
C SER A 334 0.50 20.64 8.06
N GLN A 335 0.84 20.82 6.79
CA GLN A 335 -0.02 20.58 5.63
C GLN A 335 0.54 19.50 4.70
N VAL A 336 1.59 18.80 5.12
CA VAL A 336 2.23 17.75 4.34
C VAL A 336 1.25 16.61 4.08
N GLU A 337 1.12 16.23 2.82
CA GLU A 337 0.26 15.14 2.36
C GLU A 337 1.01 14.18 1.41
N PRO A 338 0.51 12.95 1.20
CA PRO A 338 1.08 12.05 0.21
C PRO A 338 1.21 12.74 -1.15
N GLY A 339 2.34 12.51 -1.82
CA GLY A 339 2.72 13.21 -3.04
C GLY A 339 3.72 14.34 -2.78
N ASP A 340 3.67 15.03 -1.64
CA ASP A 340 4.61 16.12 -1.40
C ASP A 340 6.06 15.63 -1.47
N LEU A 341 6.96 16.52 -1.89
CA LEU A 341 8.39 16.24 -1.87
C LEU A 341 8.95 16.70 -0.53
N VAL A 342 9.80 15.87 0.09
CA VAL A 342 10.53 16.22 1.32
C VAL A 342 12.02 16.38 1.00
N PHE A 343 12.60 17.49 1.44
CA PHE A 343 13.97 17.88 1.11
C PHE A 343 14.89 17.84 2.32
N PHE A 344 16.16 17.50 2.08
CA PHE A 344 17.22 17.51 3.09
C PHE A 344 18.47 18.16 2.51
N ALA A 345 19.28 18.77 3.38
CA ALA A 345 20.56 19.35 2.97
C ALA A 345 21.40 18.29 2.21
N GLY A 346 21.40 17.04 2.68
CA GLY A 346 22.16 15.96 2.05
C GLY A 346 23.67 16.13 2.25
N ALA A 347 24.45 15.16 1.77
CA ALA A 347 25.91 15.18 1.92
C ALA A 347 26.56 16.35 1.15
N ASP A 348 26.00 16.71 -0.01
CA ASP A 348 26.59 17.67 -0.95
C ASP A 348 25.78 18.98 -1.07
N GLY A 349 24.81 19.21 -0.20
CA GLY A 349 23.91 20.37 -0.27
C GLY A 349 23.85 21.17 1.04
N THR A 350 22.97 22.17 1.03
CA THR A 350 22.76 23.09 2.15
C THR A 350 21.26 23.26 2.43
N PRO A 351 20.86 23.86 3.56
CA PRO A 351 19.45 24.18 3.81
C PRO A 351 18.82 25.13 2.77
N THR A 352 19.62 25.89 2.02
CA THR A 352 19.13 26.76 0.94
C THR A 352 19.26 26.13 -0.45
N SER A 353 19.95 24.98 -0.55
CA SER A 353 20.21 24.25 -1.79
C SER A 353 20.24 22.73 -1.48
N PRO A 354 19.07 22.11 -1.27
CA PRO A 354 18.98 20.73 -0.78
C PRO A 354 19.60 19.72 -1.77
N GLY A 355 20.48 18.85 -1.26
CA GLY A 355 21.14 17.80 -2.03
C GLY A 355 20.40 16.46 -2.03
N HIS A 356 19.31 16.33 -1.28
CA HIS A 356 18.50 15.11 -1.25
C HIS A 356 17.00 15.41 -1.24
N VAL A 357 16.22 14.54 -1.88
CA VAL A 357 14.76 14.63 -1.99
C VAL A 357 14.14 13.24 -1.90
N GLY A 358 12.95 13.15 -1.30
CA GLY A 358 12.10 11.95 -1.29
C GLY A 358 10.64 12.28 -1.58
N LEU A 359 9.86 11.26 -1.96
CA LEU A 359 8.43 11.37 -2.22
C LEU A 359 7.64 10.93 -0.99
N VAL A 360 6.87 11.83 -0.37
CA VAL A 360 6.05 11.53 0.81
C VAL A 360 4.91 10.58 0.45
N ILE A 361 4.72 9.54 1.26
CA ILE A 361 3.62 8.56 1.15
C ILE A 361 2.68 8.59 2.36
N GLY A 362 2.84 9.58 3.24
CA GLY A 362 2.06 9.76 4.46
C GLY A 362 2.72 9.17 5.71
N HIS A 363 2.13 9.42 6.88
CA HIS A 363 2.55 8.88 8.18
C HIS A 363 4.05 9.06 8.54
N GLY A 364 4.69 10.14 8.08
CA GLY A 364 6.11 10.34 8.33
C GLY A 364 7.04 9.51 7.44
N GLN A 365 6.53 8.87 6.39
CA GLN A 365 7.27 8.01 5.48
C GLN A 365 7.42 8.62 4.08
N MET A 366 8.52 8.27 3.43
CA MET A 366 8.81 8.63 2.05
C MET A 366 9.44 7.46 1.29
N ILE A 367 9.32 7.49 -0.05
CA ILE A 367 10.14 6.68 -0.95
C ILE A 367 11.36 7.51 -1.34
N GLU A 368 12.55 6.94 -1.18
CA GLU A 368 13.82 7.61 -1.52
C GLU A 368 14.77 6.69 -2.30
N ALA A 369 15.52 7.29 -3.23
CA ALA A 369 16.78 6.76 -3.71
C ALA A 369 17.90 7.45 -2.92
N TYR A 370 18.40 6.80 -1.87
CA TYR A 370 19.21 7.45 -0.84
C TYR A 370 20.66 7.76 -1.27
N ALA A 371 21.45 6.73 -1.55
CA ALA A 371 22.87 6.84 -1.90
C ALA A 371 23.39 5.53 -2.48
N THR A 372 24.55 5.57 -3.14
CA THR A 372 25.24 4.38 -3.66
C THR A 372 25.38 3.30 -2.58
N GLY A 373 25.03 2.06 -2.93
CA GLY A 373 25.03 0.93 -2.01
C GLY A 373 23.73 0.73 -1.23
N PHE A 374 22.76 1.63 -1.35
CA PHE A 374 21.41 1.45 -0.85
C PHE A 374 20.42 1.26 -2.01
N PRO A 375 19.47 0.32 -1.89
CA PRO A 375 18.37 0.25 -2.84
C PRO A 375 17.40 1.41 -2.63
N ILE A 376 16.59 1.69 -3.65
CA ILE A 376 15.39 2.50 -3.50
C ILE A 376 14.49 1.83 -2.47
N ARG A 377 14.02 2.62 -1.50
CA ARG A 377 13.38 2.09 -0.29
C ARG A 377 12.33 3.05 0.25
N ILE A 378 11.46 2.51 1.09
CA ILE A 378 10.66 3.30 2.02
C ILE A 378 11.50 3.61 3.25
N ALA A 379 11.51 4.87 3.68
CA ALA A 379 12.21 5.32 4.87
C ALA A 379 11.36 6.33 5.65
N SER A 380 11.56 6.39 6.96
CA SER A 380 11.04 7.49 7.77
C SER A 380 11.80 8.78 7.42
N TYR A 381 11.08 9.90 7.29
CA TYR A 381 11.67 11.24 7.28
C TYR A 381 11.58 11.93 8.66
N LEU A 382 10.86 11.34 9.62
CA LEU A 382 10.79 11.84 10.99
C LEU A 382 12.15 11.68 11.67
N GLY A 383 12.62 12.74 12.35
CA GLY A 383 13.92 12.74 13.05
C GLY A 383 15.14 12.82 12.15
N ARG A 384 14.96 13.15 10.85
CA ARG A 384 16.05 13.38 9.88
C ARG A 384 16.26 14.85 9.51
N ASP A 385 15.69 15.76 10.29
CA ASP A 385 15.75 17.22 10.12
C ASP A 385 15.51 17.69 8.67
N PRO A 386 14.29 17.51 8.12
CA PRO A 386 13.95 18.02 6.79
C PRO A 386 14.18 19.53 6.68
N VAL A 387 14.71 19.96 5.54
CA VAL A 387 14.81 21.38 5.17
C VAL A 387 13.43 21.97 4.92
N GLY A 388 12.54 21.19 4.30
CA GLY A 388 11.18 21.60 4.00
C GLY A 388 10.47 20.67 3.03
N PHE A 389 9.30 21.11 2.55
CA PHE A 389 8.41 20.31 1.71
C PHE A 389 7.91 21.13 0.52
N THR A 390 7.69 20.49 -0.63
CA THR A 390 7.05 21.14 -1.79
C THR A 390 5.91 20.31 -2.38
N ARG A 391 5.03 20.96 -3.15
CA ARG A 391 3.84 20.38 -3.79
C ARG A 391 3.85 20.56 -5.31
N PRO A 392 4.40 19.59 -6.07
CA PRO A 392 4.58 19.68 -7.52
C PRO A 392 3.32 19.93 -8.37
N TRP A 393 2.13 19.57 -7.86
CA TRP A 393 0.88 19.70 -8.59
C TRP A 393 0.10 20.98 -8.27
N ALA A 394 0.55 21.76 -7.28
CA ALA A 394 -0.08 23.04 -6.97
C ALA A 394 0.38 24.10 -7.98
N THR A 395 -0.55 24.91 -8.49
CA THR A 395 -0.17 26.08 -9.30
C THR A 395 0.56 27.08 -8.39
N PRO A 396 1.68 27.69 -8.81
CA PRO A 396 2.28 28.78 -8.06
C PRO A 396 1.23 29.86 -7.83
N ALA A 397 1.08 30.33 -6.58
CA ALA A 397 0.23 31.48 -6.29
C ALA A 397 0.74 32.64 -7.15
N THR A 398 -0.08 33.10 -8.10
CA THR A 398 0.22 34.30 -8.89
C THR A 398 0.30 35.47 -7.91
N GLY A 399 1.52 35.83 -7.53
CA GLY A 399 1.78 37.07 -6.82
C GLY A 399 1.32 38.22 -7.70
N THR A 400 0.39 39.01 -7.19
CA THR A 400 0.01 40.30 -7.75
C THR A 400 1.27 41.13 -7.88
N VAL A 401 1.76 41.32 -9.10
CA VAL A 401 2.78 42.33 -9.38
C VAL A 401 2.04 43.66 -9.39
N GLY A 402 2.26 44.46 -8.35
CA GLY A 402 1.75 45.83 -8.23
C GLY A 402 2.54 46.82 -9.08
#